data_AF-A0A8J6LP25-F1
#
_entry.id   AF-A0A8J6LP25-F1
#
_cell.length_a   1.000
_cell.length_b   1.000
_cell.length_c   1.000
_cell.angle_alpha   90.00
_cell.angle_beta   90.00
_cell.angle_gamma   90.00
#
_symmetry.space_group_name_H-M   'P 1'
#
loop_
_entity.id
_entity.type
_entity.pdbx_description
1 polymer ?
#
loop_
_entity_poly.entity_id
_entity_poly.type
_entity_poly.pdbx_seq_one_letter_code
_entity_poly.pdbx_strand_id
1 'polypeptide(L)'
;MGFCIYDNERRAPRPKQPARADFPREGCGERSSKTLRMGLSVGWGDKYSWTLLGQYVCMTGLPAGDYRLLGTANPDGVFFEQREDNNDVFVDLRFRRDKGVASIKILRRGARPVEATETTAVASEPEDHAGHDDPPSSARSPGAATVRGAGLAPSRRARLTTRHASRRRFP
;
A
#
# COMPACT_ATOMS: atom_id res chain seq x y z
N MET A 1 -4.75 -10.20 8.83
CA MET A 1 -5.72 -11.17 8.30
C MET A 1 -5.00 -12.49 8.12
N GLY A 2 -5.61 -13.60 8.50
CA GLY A 2 -5.08 -14.94 8.19
C GLY A 2 -5.73 -15.49 6.94
N PHE A 3 -4.98 -16.25 6.15
CA PHE A 3 -5.46 -16.93 4.95
C PHE A 3 -5.12 -18.42 5.07
N CYS A 4 -6.08 -19.30 4.76
CA CYS A 4 -5.74 -20.63 4.27
C CYS A 4 -5.71 -20.61 2.75
N ILE A 5 -4.53 -20.81 2.15
CA ILE A 5 -4.38 -20.75 0.70
C ILE A 5 -4.74 -22.10 0.07
N TYR A 6 -5.79 -22.14 -0.75
CA TYR A 6 -6.22 -23.35 -1.46
C TYR A 6 -6.93 -23.04 -2.79
N ASP A 7 -6.99 -24.03 -3.67
CA ASP A 7 -7.52 -23.94 -5.04
C ASP A 7 -9.06 -23.97 -5.04
N ASN A 8 -9.73 -22.81 -4.97
CA ASN A 8 -11.20 -22.74 -4.91
C ASN A 8 -11.88 -21.96 -6.06
N GLU A 9 -11.09 -21.27 -6.88
CA GLU A 9 -11.60 -20.46 -7.98
C GLU A 9 -10.78 -20.77 -9.24
N ARG A 10 -11.33 -21.59 -10.14
CA ARG A 10 -10.64 -21.95 -11.38
C ARG A 10 -10.59 -20.73 -12.32
N ARG A 11 -9.39 -20.34 -12.76
CA ARG A 11 -9.20 -19.25 -13.74
C ARG A 11 -9.17 -19.79 -15.17
N ALA A 12 -9.17 -18.87 -16.13
CA ALA A 12 -9.06 -19.19 -17.55
C ALA A 12 -7.85 -20.11 -17.83
N PRO A 13 -7.98 -21.10 -18.73
CA PRO A 13 -6.92 -22.05 -19.07
C PRO A 13 -5.54 -21.42 -19.31
N ARG A 14 -4.48 -21.93 -18.67
CA ARG A 14 -3.07 -21.50 -18.89
C ARG A 14 -2.10 -22.68 -18.89
N PRO A 15 -0.89 -22.54 -19.47
CA PRO A 15 0.14 -23.57 -19.38
C PRO A 15 0.43 -23.98 -17.93
N LYS A 16 0.60 -25.30 -17.71
CA LYS A 16 0.84 -25.91 -16.39
C LYS A 16 -0.33 -25.77 -15.38
N GLN A 17 -1.53 -25.37 -15.82
CA GLN A 17 -2.69 -25.40 -14.93
C GLN A 17 -3.14 -26.84 -14.71
N PRO A 18 -3.16 -27.34 -13.46
CA PRO A 18 -3.62 -28.68 -13.17
C PRO A 18 -5.13 -28.79 -13.45
N ALA A 19 -5.56 -29.97 -13.93
CA ALA A 19 -6.97 -30.23 -14.24
C ALA A 19 -7.85 -30.23 -12.98
N ARG A 20 -7.26 -30.55 -11.83
CA ARG A 20 -7.89 -30.57 -10.51
C ARG A 20 -7.09 -29.67 -9.55
N ALA A 21 -7.67 -29.42 -8.37
CA ALA A 21 -6.99 -28.73 -7.29
C ALA A 21 -5.83 -29.60 -6.75
N ASP A 22 -4.60 -29.08 -6.76
CA ASP A 22 -3.45 -29.73 -6.10
C ASP A 22 -3.42 -29.37 -4.60
N PHE A 23 -3.94 -28.19 -4.26
CA PHE A 23 -4.15 -27.72 -2.89
C PHE A 23 -5.65 -27.63 -2.59
N PRO A 24 -6.30 -28.74 -2.21
CA PRO A 24 -7.72 -28.72 -1.89
C PRO A 24 -7.95 -28.21 -0.46
N ARG A 25 -9.21 -27.92 -0.11
CA ARG A 25 -9.61 -27.30 1.17
C ARG A 25 -9.13 -28.09 2.39
N GLU A 26 -9.03 -29.41 2.28
CA GLU A 26 -8.58 -30.31 3.35
C GLU A 26 -7.15 -29.97 3.82
N GLY A 27 -6.34 -29.35 2.95
CA GLY A 27 -5.00 -28.86 3.27
C GLY A 27 -4.98 -27.74 4.33
N CYS A 28 -6.11 -27.05 4.55
CA CYS A 28 -6.31 -26.07 5.62
C CYS A 28 -6.38 -26.70 7.01
N GLY A 29 -6.54 -28.02 7.09
CA GLY A 29 -6.61 -28.75 8.34
C GLY A 29 -7.82 -28.41 9.22
N GLU A 30 -7.75 -28.90 10.45
CA GLU A 30 -8.72 -28.70 11.51
C GLU A 30 -8.02 -28.11 12.75
N ARG A 31 -8.78 -27.82 13.81
CA ARG A 31 -8.24 -27.22 15.05
C ARG A 31 -7.11 -28.04 15.68
N SER A 32 -7.13 -29.36 15.51
CA SER A 32 -6.13 -30.29 16.05
C SER A 32 -4.95 -30.54 15.12
N SER A 33 -4.96 -30.00 13.89
CA SER A 33 -3.90 -30.20 12.92
C SER A 33 -2.57 -29.63 13.41
N LYS A 34 -1.53 -30.47 13.36
CA LYS A 34 -0.15 -30.09 13.69
C LYS A 34 0.66 -29.67 12.47
N THR A 35 0.14 -29.98 11.28
CA THR A 35 0.73 -29.68 9.98
C THR A 35 -0.37 -29.27 9.02
N LEU A 36 -0.04 -28.34 8.13
CA LEU A 36 -0.93 -27.82 7.10
C LEU A 36 -0.25 -27.96 5.73
N ARG A 37 -1.04 -28.17 4.67
CA ARG A 37 -0.54 -28.17 3.28
C ARG A 37 -1.39 -27.21 2.46
N MET A 38 -0.93 -25.97 2.40
CA MET A 38 -1.58 -24.88 1.69
C MET A 38 -0.77 -24.49 0.45
N GLY A 39 -1.44 -23.90 -0.54
CA GLY A 39 -0.79 -23.43 -1.76
C GLY A 39 -1.82 -22.96 -2.78
N LEU A 40 -1.34 -22.31 -3.83
CA LEU A 40 -2.15 -21.83 -4.94
C LEU A 40 -1.56 -22.31 -6.26
N SER A 41 -2.28 -23.17 -6.95
CA SER A 41 -1.84 -23.76 -8.21
C SER A 41 -1.88 -22.76 -9.35
N VAL A 42 -1.02 -22.94 -10.36
CA VAL A 42 -1.05 -22.12 -11.59
C VAL A 42 -2.44 -22.19 -12.22
N GLY A 43 -3.04 -21.04 -12.53
CA GLY A 43 -4.38 -20.98 -13.12
C GLY A 43 -5.52 -21.19 -12.12
N TRP A 44 -5.24 -21.23 -10.83
CA TRP A 44 -6.23 -21.20 -9.76
C TRP A 44 -6.17 -19.87 -9.00
N GLY A 45 -7.28 -19.55 -8.32
CA GLY A 45 -7.42 -18.46 -7.39
C GLY A 45 -7.94 -18.97 -6.05
N ASP A 46 -7.69 -18.18 -5.02
CA ASP A 46 -8.24 -18.38 -3.68
C ASP A 46 -9.16 -17.20 -3.33
N LYS A 47 -10.46 -17.45 -3.41
CA LYS A 47 -11.52 -16.47 -3.24
C LYS A 47 -12.12 -16.57 -1.84
N TYR A 48 -11.96 -15.49 -1.09
CA TYR A 48 -12.59 -15.30 0.20
C TYR A 48 -13.96 -14.65 0.05
N SER A 49 -14.99 -15.28 0.63
CA SER A 49 -16.32 -14.68 0.71
C SER A 49 -16.31 -13.50 1.67
N TRP A 50 -17.06 -12.44 1.34
CA TRP A 50 -17.25 -11.27 2.19
C TRP A 50 -17.90 -11.59 3.56
N THR A 51 -18.54 -12.75 3.69
CA THR A 51 -19.13 -13.24 4.95
C THR A 51 -18.11 -13.81 5.93
N LEU A 52 -16.87 -14.06 5.51
CA LEU A 52 -15.84 -14.60 6.39
C LEU A 52 -15.38 -13.55 7.39
N LEU A 53 -15.05 -14.00 8.61
CA LEU A 53 -14.52 -13.13 9.65
C LEU A 53 -13.25 -12.43 9.15
N GLY A 54 -13.17 -11.13 9.43
CA GLY A 54 -12.07 -10.29 8.95
C GLY A 54 -12.21 -9.82 7.51
N GLN A 55 -13.21 -10.22 6.72
CA GLN A 55 -13.39 -9.70 5.36
C GLN A 55 -14.10 -8.33 5.33
N TYR A 56 -13.69 -7.40 6.20
CA TYR A 56 -14.24 -6.05 6.30
C TYR A 56 -13.19 -5.02 6.71
N VAL A 57 -13.45 -3.76 6.37
CA VAL A 57 -12.73 -2.60 6.90
C VAL A 57 -13.70 -1.82 7.78
N CYS A 58 -13.33 -1.56 9.02
CA CYS A 58 -14.15 -0.77 9.93
C CYS A 58 -14.16 0.69 9.46
N MET A 59 -15.36 1.24 9.24
CA MET A 59 -15.57 2.63 8.82
C MET A 59 -16.15 3.52 9.94
N THR A 60 -16.17 3.02 11.18
CA THR A 60 -16.64 3.78 12.34
C THR A 60 -15.78 5.02 12.54
N GLY A 61 -16.41 6.18 12.73
CA GLY A 61 -15.72 7.46 12.91
C GLY A 61 -15.15 8.10 11.63
N LEU A 62 -15.19 7.41 10.47
CA LEU A 62 -14.79 8.04 9.21
C LEU A 62 -15.81 9.13 8.82
N PRO A 63 -15.36 10.34 8.43
CA PRO A 63 -16.25 11.38 7.92
C PRO A 63 -16.77 11.02 6.53
N ALA A 64 -17.91 11.60 6.13
CA ALA A 64 -18.37 11.49 4.75
C ALA A 64 -17.34 12.11 3.77
N GLY A 65 -17.15 11.49 2.60
CA GLY A 65 -16.14 11.93 1.64
C GLY A 65 -15.85 10.89 0.57
N ASP A 66 -14.93 11.24 -0.34
CA ASP A 66 -14.42 10.35 -1.36
C ASP A 66 -13.12 9.67 -0.86
N TYR A 67 -13.08 8.35 -0.96
CA TYR A 67 -12.00 7.51 -0.46
C TYR A 67 -11.50 6.57 -1.55
N ARG A 68 -10.25 6.15 -1.41
CA ARG A 68 -9.70 4.99 -2.12
C ARG A 68 -9.47 3.86 -1.14
N LEU A 69 -10.14 2.74 -1.36
CA LEU A 69 -9.83 1.47 -0.72
C LEU A 69 -8.75 0.77 -1.54
N LEU A 70 -7.64 0.40 -0.89
CA LEU A 70 -6.54 -0.35 -1.49
C LEU A 70 -6.55 -1.79 -0.98
N GLY A 71 -6.25 -2.72 -1.87
CA GLY A 71 -5.95 -4.11 -1.53
C GLY A 71 -4.63 -4.51 -2.16
N THR A 72 -3.70 -5.00 -1.35
CA THR A 72 -2.36 -5.42 -1.77
C THR A 72 -2.16 -6.88 -1.40
N ALA A 73 -1.87 -7.71 -2.40
CA ALA A 73 -1.43 -9.09 -2.17
C ALA A 73 0.06 -9.12 -1.80
N ASN A 74 0.45 -10.07 -0.94
CA ASN A 74 1.85 -10.28 -0.52
C ASN A 74 2.64 -8.97 -0.19
N PRO A 75 2.10 -8.06 0.64
CA PRO A 75 2.70 -6.74 0.85
C PRO A 75 4.08 -6.79 1.51
N ASP A 76 4.37 -7.87 2.24
CA ASP A 76 5.63 -8.08 2.94
C ASP A 76 6.64 -8.91 2.10
N GLY A 77 6.29 -9.31 0.87
CA GLY A 77 7.18 -10.05 -0.04
C GLY A 77 7.57 -11.44 0.47
N VAL A 78 6.72 -12.09 1.27
CA VAL A 78 6.99 -13.42 1.86
C VAL A 78 6.96 -14.51 0.79
N PHE A 79 6.14 -14.33 -0.26
CA PHE A 79 6.15 -15.19 -1.44
C PHE A 79 7.07 -14.62 -2.52
N PHE A 80 7.85 -15.50 -3.15
CA PHE A 80 8.57 -15.14 -4.37
C PHE A 80 7.60 -15.15 -5.56
N GLU A 81 7.52 -14.03 -6.26
CA GLU A 81 6.63 -13.84 -7.40
C GLU A 81 7.43 -13.49 -8.66
N GLN A 82 6.98 -13.95 -9.83
CA GLN A 82 7.62 -13.58 -11.10
C GLN A 82 7.48 -12.09 -11.41
N ARG A 83 6.41 -11.48 -10.88
CA ARG A 83 6.05 -10.08 -11.03
C ARG A 83 5.41 -9.65 -9.73
N GLU A 84 5.92 -8.57 -9.17
CA GLU A 84 5.36 -7.93 -7.96
C GLU A 84 4.58 -6.64 -8.32
N ASP A 85 4.63 -6.24 -9.61
CA ASP A 85 4.06 -4.99 -10.10
C ASP A 85 2.54 -5.02 -10.34
N ASN A 86 1.89 -6.13 -9.99
CA ASN A 86 0.48 -6.43 -10.22
C ASN A 86 -0.28 -6.87 -8.96
N ASN A 87 0.30 -6.64 -7.77
CA ASN A 87 -0.28 -7.04 -6.49
C ASN A 87 -1.33 -6.07 -5.94
N ASP A 88 -1.41 -4.85 -6.49
CA ASP A 88 -2.28 -3.80 -6.00
C ASP A 88 -3.56 -3.65 -6.82
N VAL A 89 -4.69 -3.61 -6.11
CA VAL A 89 -6.00 -3.20 -6.63
C VAL A 89 -6.56 -2.03 -5.83
N PHE A 90 -7.43 -1.25 -6.47
CA PHE A 90 -8.12 -0.17 -5.78
C PHE A 90 -9.60 -0.09 -6.13
N VAL A 91 -10.36 0.49 -5.20
CA VAL A 91 -11.73 0.93 -5.38
C VAL A 91 -11.84 2.37 -4.92
N ASP A 92 -12.13 3.28 -5.85
CA ASP A 92 -12.54 4.65 -5.50
C ASP A 92 -14.03 4.61 -5.14
N LEU A 93 -14.39 5.17 -4.00
CA LEU A 93 -15.75 5.16 -3.47
C LEU A 93 -16.12 6.50 -2.84
N ARG A 94 -17.40 6.85 -2.92
CA ARG A 94 -18.00 7.95 -2.17
C ARG A 94 -18.73 7.38 -0.97
N PHE A 95 -18.29 7.74 0.22
CA PHE A 95 -18.92 7.39 1.48
C PHE A 95 -19.78 8.55 1.98
N ARG A 96 -21.02 8.26 2.36
CA ARG A 96 -21.94 9.23 2.95
C ARG A 96 -22.51 8.71 4.26
N ARG A 97 -22.87 9.65 5.13
CA ARG A 97 -23.61 9.41 6.35
C ARG A 97 -24.71 10.45 6.47
N ASP A 98 -25.95 9.99 6.53
CA ASP A 98 -27.12 10.85 6.77
C ASP A 98 -27.93 10.28 7.93
N LYS A 99 -28.16 11.08 8.97
CA LYS A 99 -28.92 10.70 10.18
C LYS A 99 -28.57 9.29 10.72
N GLY A 100 -27.28 8.97 10.76
CA GLY A 100 -26.77 7.68 11.23
C GLY A 100 -26.71 6.56 10.18
N VAL A 101 -27.37 6.72 9.03
CA VAL A 101 -27.36 5.76 7.94
C VAL A 101 -26.13 5.95 7.05
N ALA A 102 -25.32 4.90 6.94
CA ALA A 102 -24.14 4.84 6.08
C ALA A 102 -24.50 4.38 4.66
N SER A 103 -23.92 5.00 3.63
CA SER A 103 -24.03 4.52 2.25
C SER A 103 -22.72 4.69 1.48
N ILE A 104 -22.50 3.79 0.52
CA ILE A 104 -21.31 3.77 -0.34
C ILE A 104 -21.77 3.78 -1.80
N LYS A 105 -21.17 4.66 -2.60
CA LYS A 105 -21.25 4.61 -4.07
C LYS A 105 -19.86 4.29 -4.63
N ILE A 106 -19.75 3.22 -5.40
CA ILE A 106 -18.52 2.91 -6.13
C ILE A 106 -18.38 3.92 -7.28
N LEU A 107 -17.22 4.55 -7.36
CA LEU A 107 -16.87 5.52 -8.41
C LEU A 107 -16.03 4.85 -9.49
N ARG A 108 -15.01 4.07 -9.08
CA ARG A 108 -14.06 3.43 -9.99
C ARG A 108 -13.42 2.21 -9.35
N ARG A 109 -12.96 1.27 -10.18
CA ARG A 109 -12.12 0.12 -9.79
C ARG A 109 -10.92 0.04 -10.73
N GLY A 110 -9.83 -0.57 -10.28
CA GLY A 110 -8.70 -0.87 -11.16
C GLY A 110 -7.57 -1.58 -10.45
N ALA A 111 -6.53 -1.92 -11.20
CA ALA A 111 -5.24 -2.31 -10.68
C ALA A 111 -4.34 -1.07 -10.58
N ARG A 112 -3.46 -1.01 -9.57
CA ARG A 112 -2.42 0.02 -9.50
C ARG A 112 -1.15 -0.55 -10.13
N PRO A 113 -0.58 0.10 -11.15
CA PRO A 113 0.84 -0.06 -11.43
C PRO A 113 1.61 0.41 -10.19
N VAL A 114 2.73 -0.24 -9.85
CA VAL A 114 3.61 0.26 -8.79
C VAL A 114 4.04 1.67 -9.17
N GLU A 115 3.63 2.64 -8.36
CA GLU A 115 4.16 3.99 -8.41
C GLU A 115 5.60 3.86 -7.91
N ALA A 116 6.58 4.08 -8.80
CA ALA A 116 8.00 4.05 -8.45
C ALA A 116 8.18 4.82 -7.15
N THR A 117 8.71 4.15 -6.13
CA THR A 117 8.86 4.70 -4.80
C THR A 117 9.61 6.04 -4.91
N GLU A 118 8.92 7.17 -4.71
CA GLU A 118 9.59 8.46 -4.50
C GLU A 118 10.37 8.35 -3.19
N THR A 119 11.63 7.93 -3.28
CA THR A 119 12.62 8.13 -2.24
C THR A 119 12.88 9.63 -2.16
N THR A 120 12.04 10.35 -1.43
CA THR A 120 12.42 11.69 -0.98
C THR A 120 13.45 11.51 0.13
N ALA A 121 14.73 11.52 -0.25
CA ALA A 121 15.83 11.74 0.66
C ALA A 121 15.54 13.06 1.41
N VAL A 122 15.29 12.97 2.71
CA VAL A 122 15.31 14.16 3.56
C VAL A 122 16.78 14.53 3.72
N ALA A 123 17.20 15.54 2.97
CA ALA A 123 18.43 16.26 3.26
C ALA A 123 18.28 16.84 4.67
N SER A 124 19.08 16.35 5.61
CA SER A 124 19.28 17.02 6.88
C SER A 124 20.08 18.30 6.62
N GLU A 125 19.45 19.44 6.87
CA GLU A 125 20.12 20.74 6.91
C GLU A 125 21.24 20.71 7.97
N PRO A 126 22.40 21.37 7.73
CA PRO A 126 23.49 21.39 8.69
C PRO A 126 23.12 22.27 9.87
N GLU A 127 23.33 21.78 11.09
CA GLU A 127 23.15 22.56 12.31
C GLU A 127 24.25 23.64 12.39
N ASP A 128 23.83 24.90 12.45
CA ASP A 128 24.67 26.06 12.73
C ASP A 128 25.28 25.94 14.14
N HIS A 129 26.61 25.95 14.22
CA HIS A 129 27.34 26.24 15.46
C HIS A 129 28.13 27.54 15.27
N ALA A 130 27.68 28.56 16.01
CA ALA A 130 28.33 29.86 16.10
C ALA A 130 29.58 29.81 16.99
N GLY A 131 30.66 30.46 16.53
CA GLY A 131 31.85 30.74 17.35
C GLY A 131 33.01 31.43 16.61
N HIS A 132 33.08 32.76 16.77
CA HIS A 132 34.28 33.63 16.91
C HIS A 132 35.12 34.11 15.69
N ASP A 133 34.98 35.43 15.39
CA ASP A 133 35.92 36.53 14.97
C ASP A 133 37.16 36.19 14.08
N ASP A 134 37.54 36.88 12.97
CA ASP A 134 37.58 38.31 12.55
C ASP A 134 37.89 38.45 10.99
N PRO A 135 38.04 39.63 10.33
CA PRO A 135 37.58 39.93 8.94
C PRO A 135 38.70 40.25 7.88
N PRO A 136 38.47 41.04 6.78
CA PRO A 136 37.80 40.70 5.51
C PRO A 136 38.71 40.92 4.26
N SER A 137 38.37 40.35 3.08
CA SER A 137 38.85 40.92 1.79
C SER A 137 38.08 40.49 0.52
N SER A 138 37.42 41.49 -0.09
CA SER A 138 37.33 41.86 -1.53
C SER A 138 36.66 41.00 -2.62
N ALA A 139 35.88 41.73 -3.45
CA ALA A 139 35.50 41.59 -4.88
C ALA A 139 34.26 40.72 -5.21
N ARG A 140 33.09 41.22 -5.68
CA ARG A 140 32.64 42.16 -6.76
C ARG A 140 32.24 41.43 -8.08
N SER A 141 30.93 41.08 -8.19
CA SER A 141 29.95 41.25 -9.32
C SER A 141 30.23 40.72 -10.76
N PRO A 142 29.26 40.76 -11.73
CA PRO A 142 27.81 40.38 -11.75
C PRO A 142 27.38 39.60 -13.05
N GLY A 143 26.08 39.21 -13.15
CA GLY A 143 25.39 38.96 -14.44
C GLY A 143 24.32 37.86 -14.38
N ALA A 144 23.02 38.21 -14.25
CA ALA A 144 21.99 38.23 -15.31
C ALA A 144 21.49 36.80 -15.70
N ALA A 145 20.21 36.47 -15.88
CA ALA A 145 18.98 37.23 -16.03
C ALA A 145 17.77 36.35 -15.65
N THR A 146 16.68 37.03 -15.29
CA THR A 146 15.36 36.49 -14.98
C THR A 146 14.60 36.06 -16.23
N VAL A 147 13.93 34.89 -16.20
CA VAL A 147 12.69 34.66 -16.96
C VAL A 147 11.65 34.06 -16.02
N ARG A 148 10.55 34.79 -15.83
CA ARG A 148 9.35 34.39 -15.09
C ARG A 148 8.48 33.48 -15.97
N GLY A 149 8.24 32.26 -15.52
CA GLY A 149 7.14 31.42 -15.99
C GLY A 149 6.09 31.30 -14.88
N ALA A 150 4.86 31.72 -15.17
CA ALA A 150 3.76 31.78 -14.22
C ALA A 150 3.14 30.40 -13.96
N GLY A 151 3.00 30.05 -12.68
CA GLY A 151 1.78 29.53 -12.07
C GLY A 151 1.36 28.09 -12.34
N LEU A 152 1.59 27.20 -11.37
CA LEU A 152 0.55 26.32 -10.81
C LEU A 152 0.98 25.92 -9.39
N ALA A 153 0.23 26.36 -8.39
CA ALA A 153 0.52 26.08 -6.99
C ALA A 153 0.34 24.58 -6.69
N PRO A 154 1.31 23.91 -6.03
CA PRO A 154 1.10 22.53 -5.60
C PRO A 154 0.09 22.49 -4.46
N SER A 155 -0.98 21.69 -4.66
CA SER A 155 -1.93 21.30 -3.63
C SER A 155 -1.18 20.67 -2.45
N ARG A 156 -1.17 21.35 -1.30
CA ARG A 156 -0.65 20.80 -0.05
C ARG A 156 -1.54 19.63 0.40
N ARG A 157 -1.18 18.40 0.06
CA ARG A 157 -1.70 17.21 0.74
C ARG A 157 -0.89 17.01 2.02
N ALA A 158 -1.48 17.37 3.15
CA ALA A 158 -0.92 17.01 4.46
C ALA A 158 -0.97 15.48 4.62
N ARG A 159 0.20 14.85 4.80
CA ARG A 159 0.34 13.44 5.14
C ARG A 159 0.50 13.34 6.66
N LEU A 160 -0.46 12.74 7.34
CA LEU A 160 -0.36 12.44 8.76
C LEU A 160 0.43 11.14 8.92
N THR A 161 1.71 11.22 9.32
CA THR A 161 2.50 10.03 9.71
C THR A 161 2.67 10.02 11.22
N THR A 162 2.13 9.00 11.88
CA THR A 162 2.48 8.68 13.27
C THR A 162 3.93 8.20 13.32
N ARG A 163 4.79 8.93 14.03
CA ARG A 163 6.16 8.46 14.34
C ARG A 163 6.05 7.29 15.33
N HIS A 164 6.38 6.07 14.91
CA HIS A 164 6.74 5.02 15.84
C HIS A 164 8.21 5.20 16.22
N ALA A 165 8.44 5.53 17.49
CA ALA A 165 9.76 5.58 18.08
C ALA A 165 10.37 4.16 18.09
N SER A 166 11.43 3.97 17.32
CA SER A 166 12.28 2.79 17.40
C SER A 166 13.02 2.80 18.73
N ARG A 167 12.69 1.86 19.63
CA ARG A 167 13.52 1.55 20.79
C ARG A 167 14.71 0.71 20.31
N ARG A 168 15.90 1.30 20.43
CA ARG A 168 17.20 0.64 20.21
C ARG A 168 17.35 -0.57 21.14
N ARG A 169 18.06 -1.59 20.64
CA ARG A 169 18.42 -2.81 21.36
C ARG A 169 19.78 -2.69 22.07
N PHE A 170 19.88 -3.43 23.18
CA PHE A 170 21.06 -3.99 23.88
C PHE A 170 21.90 -3.03 24.74
N PRO A 171 22.63 -3.53 25.76
CA PRO A 171 23.50 -4.72 25.77
C PRO A 171 22.82 -6.05 26.12
#